data_AF-A0A2T4MZ38-F1
#
_entry.id   AF-A0A2T4MZ38-F1
#
_cell.length_a   1.000
_cell.length_b   1.000
_cell.length_c   1.000
_cell.angle_alpha   90.00
_cell.angle_beta   90.00
_cell.angle_gamma   90.00
#
_symmetry.space_group_name_H-M   'P 1'
#
loop_
_entity.id
_entity.type
_entity.pdbx_description
1 polymer ?
#
loop_
_entity_poly.entity_id
_entity_poly.type
_entity_poly.pdbx_seq_one_letter_code
_entity_poly.pdbx_strand_id
1 'polypeptide(L)' 'MNQPPGKSHLTALDILLELRCWLADNIEMQAEPAIVAHLPNGYQLTQADCIEAIEALLNQLHH' A
#
# COMPACT_ATOMS: atom_id res chain seq x y z
N MET A 1 27.36 -13.48 -14.42
CA MET A 1 27.17 -12.99 -13.03
C MET A 1 26.20 -13.93 -12.33
N ASN A 2 26.66 -14.62 -11.29
CA ASN A 2 25.79 -15.48 -10.48
C ASN A 2 25.05 -14.59 -9.46
N GLN A 3 23.72 -14.52 -9.55
CA GLN A 3 22.89 -13.87 -8.54
C GLN A 3 23.02 -14.63 -7.21
N PRO A 4 23.18 -13.95 -6.06
CA PRO A 4 23.14 -14.63 -4.77
C PRO A 4 21.77 -15.31 -4.58
N PRO A 5 21.73 -16.53 -4.01
CA PRO A 5 20.48 -17.25 -3.77
C PRO A 5 19.74 -16.56 -2.61
N GLY A 6 18.94 -15.55 -2.94
CA GLY A 6 18.30 -14.72 -1.92
C GLY A 6 17.43 -13.60 -2.46
N LYS A 7 16.97 -13.69 -3.72
CA LYS A 7 15.90 -12.82 -4.22
C LYS A 7 14.72 -13.70 -4.58
N SER A 8 13.96 -14.11 -3.57
CA SER A 8 12.56 -14.48 -3.80
C SER A 8 11.95 -13.28 -4.52
N HIS A 9 11.49 -13.46 -5.75
CA HIS A 9 10.80 -12.39 -6.45
C HIS A 9 9.62 -11.99 -5.58
N LEU A 10 9.59 -10.73 -5.14
CA LEU A 10 8.45 -10.21 -4.39
C LEU A 10 7.20 -10.45 -5.23
N THR A 11 6.24 -11.18 -4.67
CA THR A 11 4.96 -11.35 -5.33
C THR A 11 4.17 -10.04 -5.22
N ALA A 12 3.15 -9.87 -6.06
CA ALA A 12 2.24 -8.73 -5.93
C ALA A 12 1.59 -8.70 -4.53
N LEU A 13 1.35 -9.87 -3.93
CA LEU A 13 0.82 -10.00 -2.59
C LEU A 13 1.79 -9.44 -1.54
N ASP A 14 3.07 -9.82 -1.59
CA ASP A 14 4.10 -9.34 -0.66
C ASP A 14 4.22 -7.81 -0.73
N ILE A 15 4.21 -7.25 -1.94
CA ILE A 15 4.31 -5.79 -2.15
C ILE A 15 3.10 -5.06 -1.58
N LEU A 16 1.89 -5.58 -1.80
CA LEU A 16 0.66 -4.96 -1.30
C LEU A 16 0.57 -5.02 0.23
N LEU A 17 1.01 -6.13 0.84
CA LEU A 17 1.06 -6.26 2.30
C LEU A 17 2.05 -5.27 2.92
N GLU A 18 3.26 -5.18 2.38
CA GLU A 18 4.27 -4.22 2.85
C GLU A 18 3.79 -2.77 2.70
N LEU A 19 3.18 -2.43 1.55
CA LEU A 19 2.64 -1.09 1.32
C LEU A 19 1.50 -0.76 2.29
N ARG A 20 0.60 -1.72 2.57
CA ARG A 20 -0.48 -1.55 3.55
C ARG A 20 0.09 -1.25 4.94
N CYS A 21 1.05 -2.06 5.40
CA CYS A 21 1.69 -1.88 6.71
C CYS A 21 2.38 -0.52 6.79
N TRP A 22 3.15 -0.15 5.78
CA TRP A 22 3.81 1.14 5.73
C TRP A 22 2.82 2.30 5.81
N LEU A 23 1.70 2.26 5.08
CA LEU A 23 0.68 3.31 5.16
C LEU A 23 0.04 3.41 6.55
N ALA A 24 -0.27 2.28 7.19
CA ALA A 24 -0.82 2.25 8.54
C ALA A 24 0.15 2.88 9.55
N ASP A 25 1.42 2.49 9.51
CA ASP A 25 2.47 3.05 10.38
C ASP A 25 2.60 4.57 10.18
N ASN A 26 2.51 5.06 8.94
CA ASN A 26 2.56 6.51 8.67
C ASN A 26 1.37 7.25 9.28
N ILE A 27 0.16 6.69 9.23
CA ILE A 27 -1.03 7.29 9.86
C ILE A 27 -0.84 7.34 11.38
N GLU A 28 -0.35 6.26 11.98
CA GLU A 28 -0.06 6.23 13.43
C GLU A 28 0.99 7.27 13.83
N MET A 29 2.05 7.44 13.03
CA MET A 29 3.09 8.44 13.27
C MET A 29 2.60 9.88 13.13
N GLN A 30 1.66 10.15 12.21
CA GLN A 30 1.15 11.49 11.94
C GLN A 30 -0.11 11.84 12.74
N ALA A 31 -0.72 10.86 13.41
CA ALA A 31 -2.00 10.94 14.12
C ALA A 31 -3.21 11.30 13.23
N GLU A 32 -3.02 11.43 11.93
CA GLU A 32 -4.08 11.63 10.93
C GLU A 32 -3.63 11.11 9.54
N PRO A 33 -4.55 10.70 8.66
CA PRO A 33 -4.20 10.30 7.29
C PRO A 33 -3.79 11.50 6.43
N ALA A 34 -2.57 11.47 5.89
CA ALA A 34 -2.12 12.49 4.96
C ALA A 34 -2.82 12.40 3.59
N ILE A 35 -2.92 13.55 2.93
CA ILE A 35 -3.35 13.65 1.54
C ILE A 35 -2.23 13.09 0.65
N VAL A 36 -2.55 12.07 -0.12
CA VAL A 36 -1.68 11.44 -1.13
C VAL A 36 -1.83 12.14 -2.47
N ALA A 37 -3.05 12.54 -2.86
CA ALA A 37 -3.30 13.23 -4.13
C ALA A 37 -4.54 14.12 -4.10
N HIS A 38 -4.53 15.18 -4.90
CA HIS A 38 -5.71 16.00 -5.18
C HIS A 38 -6.30 15.56 -6.53
N LEU A 39 -7.53 15.06 -6.51
CA LEU A 39 -8.22 14.63 -7.72
C LEU A 39 -8.93 15.81 -8.40
N PRO A 40 -9.11 15.78 -9.74
CA PRO A 40 -9.74 16.87 -10.49
C PRO A 40 -11.20 17.20 -10.09
N ASN A 41 -11.89 16.26 -9.43
CA ASN A 41 -13.24 16.43 -8.91
C ASN A 41 -13.29 17.15 -7.54
N GLY A 42 -12.14 17.60 -7.02
CA GLY A 42 -12.03 18.23 -5.71
C GLY A 42 -11.89 17.24 -4.55
N TYR A 43 -11.87 15.92 -4.82
CA TYR A 43 -11.62 14.91 -3.81
C TYR A 43 -10.13 14.89 -3.42
N GLN A 44 -9.86 14.80 -2.12
CA GLN A 44 -8.51 14.60 -1.60
C GLN A 44 -8.36 13.11 -1.29
N LEU A 45 -7.56 12.42 -2.09
CA LEU A 45 -7.20 11.04 -1.83
C LEU A 45 -6.25 11.01 -0.64
N THR A 46 -6.62 10.29 0.41
CA THR A 46 -5.85 10.15 1.65
C THR A 46 -5.13 8.80 1.71
N GLN A 47 -4.21 8.67 2.67
CA GLN A 47 -3.58 7.38 2.99
C GLN A 47 -4.62 6.32 3.40
N ALA A 48 -5.71 6.70 4.05
CA ALA A 48 -6.79 5.79 4.43
C ALA A 48 -7.51 5.22 3.20
N ASP A 49 -7.80 6.06 2.19
CA ASP A 49 -8.36 5.61 0.91
C ASP A 49 -7.43 4.62 0.20
N CYS A 50 -6.11 4.86 0.26
CA CYS A 50 -5.13 3.95 -0.31
C CYS A 50 -5.11 2.60 0.43
N ILE A 51 -5.24 2.58 1.76
CA ILE A 51 -5.33 1.33 2.55
C ILE A 51 -6.57 0.54 2.13
N GLU A 52 -7.73 1.19 2.02
CA GLU A 52 -8.97 0.53 1.61
C GLU A 52 -8.84 -0.09 0.21
N ALA A 53 -8.25 0.64 -0.74
CA ALA A 53 -8.00 0.13 -2.09
C ALA A 53 -7.03 -1.08 -2.08
N ILE A 54 -5.99 -1.04 -1.25
CA ILE A 54 -5.05 -2.16 -1.11
C ILE A 54 -5.74 -3.37 -0.48
N GLU A 55 -6.57 -3.20 0.54
CA GLU A 55 -7.34 -4.29 1.15
C GLU A 55 -8.31 -4.94 0.16
N ALA A 56 -8.97 -4.15 -0.68
CA ALA A 56 -9.80 -4.67 -1.77
C ALA A 56 -8.98 -5.51 -2.78
N LEU A 57 -7.77 -5.05 -3.15
CA LEU A 57 -6.88 -5.79 -4.03
C LEU A 57 -6.33 -7.07 -3.39
N LEU A 58 -5.96 -7.03 -2.11
CA LEU A 58 -5.52 -8.20 -1.35
C LEU A 58 -6.61 -9.27 -1.31
N ASN A 59 -7.86 -8.88 -1.06
CA ASN A 59 -9.00 -9.79 -1.08
C ASN A 59 -9.18 -10.43 -2.48
N GLN A 60 -9.03 -9.66 -3.56
CA GLN A 60 -9.11 -10.18 -4.92
C GLN A 60 -8.01 -11.19 -5.25
N LEU A 61 -6.80 -10.99 -4.72
CA LEU A 61 -5.65 -11.87 -4.95
C LEU A 61 -5.67 -13.13 -4.06
N HIS A 62 -6.45 -13.13 -2.98
CA HIS A 62 -6.68 -14.28 -2.11
C HIS A 62 -7.75 -15.26 -2.64
N HIS A 63 -8.50 -14.88 -3.68
CA HIS A 63 -9.56 -15.68 -4.32
C HIS A 63 -9.11 -16.32 -5.63
#